data_AF-A0A1H4ACK0-F1
#
_entry.id   AF-A0A1H4ACK0-F1
#
_cell.length_a   1.000
_cell.length_b   1.000
_cell.length_c   1.000
_cell.angle_alpha   90.00
_cell.angle_beta   90.00
_cell.angle_gamma   90.00
#
_symmetry.space_group_name_H-M   'P 1'
#
loop_
_entity.id
_entity.type
_entity.pdbx_description
1 polymer ?
#
loop_
_entity_poly.entity_id
_entity_poly.type
_entity_poly.pdbx_seq_one_letter_code
_entity_poly.pdbx_strand_id
1 'polypeptide(L)' 'MKAVQRVSAIAALVTVVASLSACDGMSPRTRDTAIGAGVGGAAGAVIGGSALSTLGGAAVGGVVGNQVGK' A
#
# COMPACT_ATOMS: atom_id res chain seq x y z
N MET A 1 18.39 24.85 -0.77
CA MET A 1 18.68 23.41 -0.94
C MET A 1 18.73 22.63 0.39
N LYS A 2 19.49 23.04 1.42
CA LYS A 2 19.56 22.32 2.71
C LYS A 2 18.22 22.22 3.48
N ALA A 3 17.36 23.25 3.39
CA ALA A 3 16.04 23.22 4.02
C ALA A 3 15.10 22.18 3.39
N VAL A 4 15.14 22.03 2.06
CA VAL A 4 14.30 21.06 1.33
C VAL A 4 14.70 19.63 1.66
N GLN A 5 16.01 19.36 1.82
CA GLN A 5 16.51 18.04 2.28
C GLN A 5 16.11 17.73 3.73
N ARG A 6 16.05 18.74 4.61
CA ARG A 6 15.56 18.55 5.99
C ARG A 6 14.05 18.29 6.00
N VAL A 7 13.28 19.04 5.21
CA VAL A 7 11.84 18.84 5.10
C VAL A 7 11.52 17.47 4.52
N SER A 8 12.23 17.00 3.50
CA SER A 8 12.03 15.65 2.94
C SER A 8 12.40 14.55 3.95
N ALA A 9 13.48 14.71 4.71
CA ALA A 9 13.87 13.76 5.74
C ALA A 9 12.84 13.69 6.88
N ILE A 10 12.32 14.84 7.31
CA ILE A 10 11.27 14.92 8.34
C ILE A 10 9.97 14.30 7.81
N ALA A 11 9.58 14.60 6.58
CA ALA A 11 8.38 14.01 5.97
C ALA A 11 8.48 12.48 5.86
N ALA A 12 9.63 11.96 5.42
CA ALA A 12 9.88 10.52 5.36
C ALA A 12 9.78 9.87 6.75
N LEU A 13 10.40 10.47 7.77
CA LEU A 13 10.31 9.99 9.16
C LEU A 13 8.88 9.97 9.68
N VAL A 14 8.10 11.03 9.43
CA VAL A 14 6.69 11.09 9.84
C VAL A 14 5.86 10.02 9.14
N THR A 15 6.06 9.79 7.84
CA THR A 15 5.34 8.73 7.11
C THR A 15 5.69 7.34 7.62
N VAL A 16 6.95 7.08 7.96
CA VAL A 16 7.38 5.81 8.53
C VAL A 16 6.73 5.60 9.90
N VAL A 17 6.84 6.57 10.81
CA VAL A 17 6.24 6.48 12.15
C VAL A 17 4.71 6.31 12.06
N ALA A 18 4.04 7.08 11.21
CA ALA A 18 2.59 6.97 11.00
C ALA A 18 2.20 5.61 10.40
N SER A 19 3.01 5.06 9.49
CA SER A 19 2.78 3.73 8.91
C SER A 19 2.97 2.63 9.95
N LEU A 20 3.99 2.73 10.81
CA LEU A 20 4.19 1.79 11.91
C LEU A 20 3.04 1.85 12.93
N SER A 21 2.61 3.05 13.32
CA SER A 21 1.44 3.23 14.21
C SER A 21 0.14 2.73 13.58
N ALA A 22 -0.03 2.85 12.26
CA ALA A 22 -1.17 2.29 11.54
C ALA A 22 -1.10 0.75 11.42
N CYS A 23 0.10 0.17 11.46
CA CYS A 23 0.30 -1.29 11.39
C CYS A 23 0.20 -1.98 12.75
N ASP A 24 0.40 -1.28 13.87
CA ASP A 24 0.45 -1.86 15.22
C ASP A 24 -0.89 -2.52 15.65
N GLY A 25 -2.00 -2.06 15.09
CA GLY A 25 -3.34 -2.63 15.32
C GLY A 25 -3.86 -3.53 14.19
N MET A 26 -3.08 -3.80 13.14
CA MET A 26 -3.58 -4.47 11.94
C MET A 26 -3.34 -5.99 12.02
N SER A 27 -4.40 -6.77 11.88
CA SER A 27 -4.27 -8.23 11.76
C SER A 27 -3.39 -8.59 10.56
N PRO A 28 -2.51 -9.62 10.65
CA PRO A 28 -1.65 -10.05 9.54
C PRO A 28 -2.41 -10.17 8.22
N ARG A 29 -3.61 -10.75 8.30
CA ARG A 29 -4.52 -10.93 7.17
C ARG A 29 -4.96 -9.62 6.52
N THR A 30 -5.27 -8.61 7.32
CA THR A 30 -5.65 -7.27 6.85
C THR A 30 -4.44 -6.55 6.23
N ARG A 31 -3.23 -6.78 6.78
CA ARG A 31 -1.99 -6.23 6.23
C ARG A 31 -1.66 -6.82 4.86
N ASP A 32 -1.71 -8.15 4.74
CA ASP A 32 -1.46 -8.84 3.47
C ASP A 32 -2.53 -8.48 2.42
N THR A 33 -3.78 -8.32 2.83
CA THR A 33 -4.87 -7.84 1.96
C THR A 33 -4.64 -6.40 1.50
N ALA A 34 -4.27 -5.49 2.40
CA ALA A 34 -4.04 -4.08 2.07
C ALA A 34 -2.83 -3.90 1.13
N ILE A 35 -1.75 -4.65 1.37
CA ILE A 35 -0.57 -4.66 0.50
C ILE A 35 -0.94 -5.28 -0.86
N GLY A 36 -1.63 -6.43 -0.88
CA GLY A 36 -2.06 -7.09 -2.10
C GLY A 36 -3.00 -6.23 -2.95
N ALA A 37 -3.96 -5.54 -2.32
CA ALA A 37 -4.87 -4.62 -2.99
C ALA A 37 -4.15 -3.37 -3.50
N GLY A 38 -3.22 -2.81 -2.71
CA GLY A 38 -2.43 -1.64 -3.09
C GLY A 38 -1.50 -1.92 -4.28
N VAL A 39 -0.70 -2.99 -4.19
CA VAL A 39 0.23 -3.40 -5.25
C VAL A 39 -0.53 -3.88 -6.49
N GLY A 40 -1.56 -4.71 -6.30
CA GLY A 40 -2.38 -5.22 -7.40
C GLY A 40 -3.14 -4.11 -8.14
N GLY A 41 -3.66 -3.12 -7.41
CA GLY A 41 -4.31 -1.95 -7.99
C GLY A 41 -3.34 -1.06 -8.74
N ALA A 42 -2.18 -0.75 -8.15
CA ALA A 42 -1.14 0.03 -8.80
C ALA A 42 -0.62 -0.66 -10.07
N ALA A 43 -0.37 -1.97 -10.02
CA ALA A 43 0.00 -2.76 -11.19
C ALA A 43 -1.12 -2.69 -12.24
N GLY A 44 -2.36 -2.98 -11.87
CA GLY A 44 -3.52 -2.93 -12.77
C GLY A 44 -3.76 -1.57 -13.44
N ALA A 45 -3.45 -0.47 -12.74
CA ALA A 45 -3.48 0.88 -13.29
C ALA A 45 -2.40 1.08 -14.36
N VAL A 46 -1.18 0.58 -14.13
CA VAL A 46 -0.05 0.73 -15.07
C VAL A 46 -0.27 -0.09 -16.36
N ILE A 47 -0.77 -1.32 -16.27
CA ILE A 47 -0.98 -2.18 -17.45
C ILE A 47 -2.25 -1.84 -18.25
N GLY A 48 -3.33 -1.43 -17.58
CA GLY A 48 -4.63 -1.22 -18.25
C GLY A 48 -5.11 0.23 -18.33
N GLY A 49 -4.50 1.16 -17.58
CA GLY A 49 -4.83 2.59 -17.60
C GLY A 49 -6.27 2.96 -17.20
N SER A 50 -7.07 2.01 -16.73
CA SER A 50 -8.51 2.17 -16.54
C SER A 50 -8.93 1.88 -15.10
N ALA A 51 -10.05 2.47 -14.67
CA ALA A 51 -10.61 2.17 -13.34
C ALA A 51 -10.92 0.68 -13.18
N LEU A 52 -11.43 0.03 -14.24
CA LEU A 52 -11.69 -1.40 -14.27
C LEU A 52 -10.42 -2.25 -14.07
N SER A 53 -9.29 -1.87 -14.68
CA SER A 53 -8.04 -2.63 -14.54
C SER A 53 -7.41 -2.43 -13.16
N THR A 54 -7.54 -1.24 -12.59
CA THR A 54 -7.13 -0.93 -11.21
C THR A 54 -7.97 -1.72 -10.20
N LEU A 55 -9.29 -1.71 -10.35
CA LEU A 55 -10.21 -2.43 -9.46
C LEU A 55 -10.05 -3.94 -9.59
N GLY A 56 -9.85 -4.45 -10.80
CA GLY A 56 -9.58 -5.87 -11.04
C GLY A 56 -8.29 -6.34 -10.37
N GLY A 57 -7.19 -5.57 -10.54
CA GLY A 57 -5.91 -5.87 -9.90
C GLY A 57 -5.97 -5.76 -8.37
N ALA A 58 -6.66 -4.75 -7.85
CA ALA A 58 -6.85 -4.57 -6.41
C ALA A 58 -7.72 -5.67 -5.79
N ALA A 59 -8.79 -6.09 -6.47
CA ALA A 59 -9.68 -7.14 -5.99
C ALA A 59 -8.97 -8.51 -5.97
N VAL A 60 -8.28 -8.87 -7.06
CA VAL A 60 -7.53 -10.14 -7.14
C VAL A 60 -6.38 -10.14 -6.14
N GLY A 61 -5.60 -9.06 -6.07
CA GLY A 61 -4.50 -8.93 -5.11
C GLY A 61 -4.97 -8.94 -3.66
N GLY A 62 -6.12 -8.33 -3.35
CA GLY A 62 -6.73 -8.36 -2.02
C GLY A 62 -7.21 -9.75 -1.61
N VAL A 63 -7.90 -10.49 -2.50
CA VAL A 63 -8.35 -11.86 -2.21
C VAL A 63 -7.16 -12.80 -1.99
N VAL A 64 -6.13 -12.70 -2.82
CA VAL A 64 -4.90 -13.49 -2.66
C VAL A 64 -4.21 -13.12 -1.33
N GLY A 65 -4.06 -11.83 -1.02
CA GLY A 65 -3.49 -11.37 0.25
C GLY A 65 -4.24 -11.90 1.48
N ASN A 66 -5.59 -11.93 1.43
CA ASN A 66 -6.42 -12.46 2.51
C ASN A 66 -6.24 -13.98 2.74
N GLN A 67 -6.03 -14.74 1.66
CA GLN A 67 -5.87 -16.20 1.70
C GLN A 67 -4.45 -16.62 2.08
N VAL A 68 -3.43 -15.90 1.60
CA VAL A 68 -2.02 -16.15 1.91
C VAL A 68 -1.68 -15.75 3.34
N GLY A 69 -2.31 -14.70 3.87
CA GLY A 69 -2.22 -14.31 5.29
C GLY A 69 -3.00 -15.22 6.25
N LYS A 70 -3.25 -16.49 5.90
CA LYS A 70 -3.80 -17.53 6.81
C LYS A 70 -2.71 -18.31 7.49
#